data_AF-A0A1H3CQ39-F1
#
_entry.id   AF-A0A1H3CQ39-F1
#
_cell.length_a   1.000
_cell.length_b   1.000
_cell.length_c   1.000
_cell.angle_alpha   90.00
_cell.angle_beta   90.00
_cell.angle_gamma   90.00
#
_symmetry.space_group_name_H-M   'P 1'
#
loop_
_entity.id
_entity.type
_entity.pdbx_description
1 polymer ?
#
loop_
_entity_poly.entity_id
_entity_poly.type
_entity_poly.pdbx_seq_one_letter_code
_entity_poly.pdbx_strand_id
1 'polypeptide(L)' 'MSDHHLVKNCRSHDQLEKIRKGQERKFRWRDDWPVMEKALLEAGAEAITAYEASVADAAADKPSA' A
#
# COMPACT_ATOMS: atom_id res chain seq x y z
N MET A 1 5.16 -14.79 9.75
CA MET A 1 3.86 -14.15 9.42
C MET A 1 4.11 -13.28 8.21
N SER A 2 3.41 -13.53 7.10
CA SER A 2 3.72 -12.91 5.80
C SER A 2 3.41 -11.41 5.79
N ASP A 3 4.41 -10.55 5.62
CA ASP A 3 4.30 -9.08 5.60
C ASP A 3 3.41 -8.49 4.49
N HIS A 4 2.95 -9.31 3.54
CA HIS A 4 2.06 -8.90 2.45
C HIS A 4 0.65 -8.48 2.90
N HIS A 5 0.24 -8.78 4.13
CA HIS A 5 -1.07 -8.35 4.64
C HIS A 5 -1.14 -6.84 4.92
N LEU A 6 -0.01 -6.16 5.10
CA LEU A 6 0.03 -4.75 5.48
C LEU A 6 -0.40 -3.83 4.34
N VAL A 7 0.05 -4.13 3.13
CA VAL A 7 -0.25 -3.36 1.91
C VAL A 7 -1.60 -3.72 1.29
N LYS A 8 -2.22 -4.84 1.69
CA LYS A 8 -3.53 -5.29 1.18
C LYS A 8 -4.68 -4.30 1.44
N ASN A 9 -4.56 -3.46 2.48
CA ASN A 9 -5.53 -2.40 2.79
C ASN A 9 -4.96 -0.99 2.57
N CYS A 10 -3.88 -0.87 1.79
CA CYS A 10 -3.30 0.41 1.47
C CYS A 10 -4.14 1.09 0.40
N ARG A 11 -4.87 2.13 0.79
CA ARG A 11 -5.80 2.88 -0.09
C ARG A 11 -5.31 4.28 -0.42
N SER A 12 -4.19 4.70 0.17
CA SER A 12 -3.62 6.04 -0.02
C SER A 12 -2.12 6.03 0.23
N HIS A 13 -1.40 6.94 -0.43
CA HIS A 13 0.04 7.12 -0.25
C HIS A 13 0.43 7.39 1.21
N ASP A 14 -0.41 8.10 1.99
CA ASP A 14 -0.15 8.36 3.41
C ASP A 14 -0.15 7.07 4.26
N GLN A 15 -1.03 6.12 3.95
CA GLN A 15 -1.01 4.80 4.60
C GLN A 15 0.25 4.02 4.21
N LEU A 16 0.64 4.07 2.94
CA LEU A 16 1.85 3.43 2.45
C LEU A 16 3.09 3.93 3.17
N GLU A 17 3.22 5.25 3.34
CA GLU A 17 4.32 5.86 4.08
C GLU A 17 4.34 5.46 5.56
N LYS A 18 3.17 5.38 6.21
CA LYS A 18 3.08 4.91 7.60
C LYS A 18 3.53 3.45 7.75
N ILE A 19 3.13 2.60 6.82
CA ILE A 19 3.57 1.20 6.77
C ILE A 19 5.08 1.14 6.53
N ARG A 20 5.60 1.86 5.54
CA ARG A 20 7.03 1.96 5.22
C ARG A 20 7.83 2.39 6.44
N LYS A 21 7.47 3.48 7.11
CA LYS A 21 8.17 3.98 8.31
C LYS A 21 8.09 3.01 9.49
N GLY A 22 6.96 2.31 9.66
CA GLY A 22 6.80 1.29 10.70
C GLY A 22 7.70 0.07 10.46
N GLN A 23 7.82 -0.34 9.19
CA GLN A 23 8.68 -1.41 8.73
C GLN A 23 10.15 -1.01 8.80
N GLU A 24 10.48 0.22 8.39
CA GLU A 24 11.82 0.80 8.48
C GLU A 24 12.32 0.77 9.91
N ARG A 25 11.54 1.24 10.89
CA ARG A 25 11.97 1.19 12.30
C ARG A 25 12.25 -0.23 12.80
N LYS A 26 11.55 -1.23 12.26
CA LYS A 26 11.70 -2.64 12.64
C LYS A 26 12.82 -3.37 11.90
N PHE A 27 13.08 -3.01 10.65
CA PHE A 27 13.95 -3.75 9.73
C PHE A 27 15.13 -2.93 9.21
N ARG A 28 15.25 -1.65 9.58
CA ARG A 28 16.38 -0.75 9.28
C ARG A 28 17.76 -1.36 9.52
N TRP A 29 17.86 -2.24 10.51
CA TRP A 29 19.12 -2.88 10.88
C TRP A 29 19.49 -4.04 9.93
N ARG A 30 18.60 -4.44 9.02
CA ARG A 30 18.86 -5.45 8.00
C ARG A 30 19.46 -4.80 6.77
N ASP A 31 20.53 -5.38 6.24
CA ASP A 31 21.15 -4.97 4.97
C ASP A 31 20.20 -5.13 3.77
N ASP A 32 19.22 -6.04 3.85
CA ASP A 32 18.21 -6.26 2.81
C ASP A 32 17.01 -5.27 2.86
N TRP A 33 17.01 -4.32 3.80
CA TRP A 33 15.97 -3.29 3.91
C TRP A 33 15.64 -2.55 2.61
N PRO A 34 16.60 -2.00 1.83
CA PRO A 34 16.27 -1.29 0.59
C PRO A 34 15.52 -2.17 -0.44
N VAL A 35 15.76 -3.48 -0.44
CA VAL A 35 15.04 -4.43 -1.31
C VAL A 35 13.61 -4.63 -0.81
N MET A 36 13.45 -4.81 0.51
CA MET A 36 12.12 -4.95 1.14
C MET A 36 11.28 -3.67 1.03
N GLU A 37 11.90 -2.50 1.20
CA GLU A 37 11.28 -1.19 1.05
C GLU A 37 10.72 -1.01 -0.36
N LYS A 38 11.51 -1.36 -1.37
CA LYS A 38 11.08 -1.29 -2.76
C LYS A 38 9.88 -2.21 -3.01
N ALA A 39 9.93 -3.45 -2.54
CA ALA A 39 8.81 -4.39 -2.65
C ALA A 39 7.54 -3.88 -1.94
N LEU A 40 7.68 -3.23 -0.79
CA LEU A 40 6.57 -2.60 -0.07
C LEU A 40 5.97 -1.43 -0.86
N LEU A 41 6.81 -0.57 -1.43
CA LEU A 41 6.37 0.56 -2.24
C LEU A 41 5.67 0.12 -3.52
N GLU A 42 6.20 -0.89 -4.22
CA GLU A 42 5.58 -1.46 -5.42
C GLU A 42 4.22 -2.09 -5.08
N ALA A 43 4.17 -3.00 -4.11
CA ALA A 43 2.92 -3.65 -3.71
C ALA A 43 1.88 -2.65 -3.16
N GLY A 44 2.34 -1.61 -2.47
CA GLY A 44 1.48 -0.54 -1.97
C GLY A 44 0.93 0.36 -3.07
N ALA A 45 1.75 0.70 -4.06
CA ALA A 45 1.31 1.45 -5.23
C ALA A 45 0.29 0.65 -6.05
N GLU A 46 0.54 -0.64 -6.29
CA GLU A 46 -0.41 -1.52 -6.96
C GLU A 46 -1.75 -1.61 -6.22
N ALA A 47 -1.73 -1.72 -4.88
CA ALA A 47 -2.94 -1.73 -4.08
C ALA A 47 -3.73 -0.41 -4.16
N ILE A 48 -3.02 0.73 -4.18
CA ILE A 48 -3.64 2.05 -4.35
C ILE A 48 -4.25 2.18 -5.73
N THR A 49 -3.53 1.82 -6.79
CA THR A 49 -4.06 1.85 -8.16
C THR A 49 -5.26 0.92 -8.33
N ALA A 50 -5.21 -0.29 -7.77
CA ALA A 50 -6.34 -1.21 -7.79
C ALA A 50 -7.55 -0.65 -7.02
N TYR A 51 -7.31 0.00 -5.88
CA TYR A 51 -8.36 0.67 -5.12
C TYR A 51 -8.94 1.87 -5.90
N GLU A 52 -8.11 2.72 -6.48
CA GLU A 52 -8.54 3.85 -7.32
C GLU A 52 -9.34 3.39 -8.52
N ALA A 53 -8.93 2.31 -9.19
CA ALA A 53 -9.70 1.70 -10.27
C ALA A 53 -11.06 1.17 -9.78
N SER A 54 -11.10 0.52 -8.61
CA SER A 54 -12.36 0.04 -8.01
C SER A 54 -13.27 1.17 -7.52
N VAL A 55 -12.71 2.26 -7.02
CA VAL A 55 -13.45 3.46 -6.59
C VAL A 55 -13.96 4.22 -7.79
N ALA A 56 -13.20 4.31 -8.88
CA ALA A 56 -13.66 4.92 -10.13
C ALA A 56 -14.88 4.16 -10.69
N ASP A 57 -14.88 2.83 -10.59
CA ASP A 57 -16.02 1.98 -10.98
C ASP A 57 -17.21 2.17 -10.03
N ALA A 58 -16.98 2.21 -8.71
CA ALA A 58 -18.03 2.45 -7.71
C ALA A 58 -18.60 3.88 -7.72
N ALA A 59 -17.83 4.88 -8.15
CA ALA A 59 -18.29 6.26 -8.28
C ALA A 59 -19.18 6.48 -9.51
N ALA A 60 -19.12 5.59 -10.50
CA ALA A 60 -20.04 5.58 -11.64
C ALA A 60 -21.44 5.04 -11.27
N ASP A 61 -21.57 4.33 -10.14
CA ASP A 61 -22.84 3.86 -9.56
C ASP A 61 -23.36 4.83 -8.48
N LYS A 62 -23.43 6.12 -8.82
CA LYS A 62 -24.43 7.00 -8.20
C LYS A 62 -25.38 7.43 -9.31
N PRO A 63 -26.48 6.69 -9.57
CA PRO A 63 -27.58 7.28 -10.31
C PRO A 63 -28.07 8.47 -9.47
N SER A 64 -27.94 9.66 -10.04
CA SER A 64 -28.61 10.85 -9.53
C SER A 64 -30.08 10.53 -9.30
N ALA A 65 -30.53 10.66 -8.05
CA ALA A 65 -31.94 10.80 -7.71
C ALA A 65 -32.18 12.27 -7.33
#